data_AF-A0A1X0ITJ6-F1
#
_entry.id   AF-A0A1X0ITJ6-F1
#
_cell.length_a   1.000
_cell.length_b   1.000
_cell.length_c   1.000
_cell.angle_alpha   90.00
_cell.angle_beta   90.00
_cell.angle_gamma   90.00
#
_symmetry.space_group_name_H-M   'P 1'
#
loop_
_entity.id
_entity.type
_entity.pdbx_description
1 polymer ?
#
loop_
_entity_poly.entity_id
_entity_poly.type
_entity_poly.pdbx_seq_one_letter_code
_entity_poly.pdbx_strand_id
1 'polypeptide(L)'
;MVVVYDTGRQVLDDGAKIRDFCGYWEILKRHQGELSLAGVDFSSLPMDQSGDSFDKAYYKEADINLKVIRETGDRLKDAAVGAAEQRALIAETKKLDQSLQGDAADAAQKKYEFTDEQLKANLQKLTNAQEAVQGVDDNLYFGLNKKQDEYTAAITLMIEGIIQNNPTDFENRLSTGAAVIKAGDTGSSGASPQLYAWHGSPGVNWPARQVKDDLQTTVIGAFATAIAAFNDANKSMDEFVTINYATLREALNIGAENTDVPAGFDGITEAELQQIFPTLPPDKVKEYVPQINAAMAAAGLNTPERQAAFLATCAVESGELKFMHELRSTQSANEMYGPEYAGVTFTWDTPRDADTPPNSSNPYPYTNASGQLGNTQPGDGDRFRGRGPFQLTGRSNYRRAGEALGIDLENNPELAADPATGFRIATWYYNNHSTPDGRSMNEAIDQGDFEAVTRAVNGGLTGYAERKKYFDRAVDVLSR
;
A
#
# COMPACT_ATOMS: atom_id res chain seq x y z
N MET A 1 26.55 18.40 -9.16
CA MET A 1 25.80 17.18 -9.50
C MET A 1 24.65 17.14 -8.51
N VAL A 2 23.41 17.33 -8.96
CA VAL A 2 22.24 17.24 -8.07
C VAL A 2 22.14 15.77 -7.66
N VAL A 3 22.16 15.50 -6.35
CA VAL A 3 21.99 14.14 -5.86
C VAL A 3 20.53 13.76 -6.07
N VAL A 4 20.29 12.63 -6.74
CA VAL A 4 18.95 12.11 -6.99
C VAL A 4 18.79 10.89 -6.11
N TYR A 5 17.79 10.94 -5.23
CA TYR A 5 17.46 9.83 -4.33
C TYR A 5 16.31 9.00 -4.88
N ASP A 6 16.39 7.69 -4.67
CA ASP A 6 15.40 6.71 -5.11
C ASP A 6 14.32 6.49 -4.05
N THR A 7 14.64 6.72 -2.78
CA THR A 7 13.74 6.45 -1.64
C THR A 7 13.75 7.59 -0.64
N GLY A 8 12.64 7.76 0.07
CA GLY A 8 12.56 8.70 1.19
C GLY A 8 13.58 8.40 2.28
N ARG A 9 13.86 7.11 2.51
CA ARG A 9 14.92 6.68 3.43
C ARG A 9 16.28 7.29 3.10
N GLN A 10 16.69 7.29 1.83
CA GLN A 10 17.98 7.87 1.43
C GLN A 10 18.04 9.37 1.66
N VAL A 11 16.94 10.10 1.42
CA VAL A 11 16.84 11.53 1.73
C VAL A 11 17.03 11.75 3.22
N LEU A 12 16.28 11.04 4.05
CA LEU A 12 16.32 11.18 5.50
C LEU A 12 17.63 10.66 6.12
N ASP A 13 18.32 9.71 5.50
CA ASP A 13 19.60 9.20 6.00
C ASP A 13 20.77 10.16 5.71
N ASP A 14 20.66 11.00 4.68
CA ASP A 14 21.70 11.97 4.36
C ASP A 14 21.87 12.96 5.53
N GLY A 15 23.09 13.13 6.05
CA GLY A 15 23.36 14.05 7.16
C GLY A 15 22.55 13.83 8.46
N ALA A 16 21.91 12.68 8.68
CA ALA A 16 20.98 12.46 9.80
C ALA A 16 21.65 12.58 11.18
N LYS A 17 21.15 13.48 12.04
CA LYS A 17 21.58 13.66 13.43
C LYS A 17 20.64 13.04 14.48
N ILE A 18 19.56 12.40 14.08
CA ILE A 18 18.54 11.86 15.02
C ILE A 18 19.13 10.90 16.06
N ARG A 19 20.14 10.11 15.67
CA ARG A 19 20.83 9.18 16.57
C ARG A 19 21.59 9.89 17.69
N ASP A 20 22.13 11.07 17.42
CA ASP A 20 22.78 11.89 18.44
C ASP A 20 21.75 12.31 19.49
N PHE A 21 20.62 12.87 19.06
CA PHE A 21 19.51 13.22 19.96
C PHE A 21 19.07 12.04 20.82
N CYS A 22 18.87 10.87 20.22
CA CYS A 22 18.46 9.65 20.94
C CYS A 22 19.46 9.26 22.03
N GLY A 23 20.77 9.38 21.76
CA GLY A 23 21.80 9.13 22.75
C GLY A 23 21.73 10.07 23.96
N TYR A 24 21.57 11.37 23.72
CA TYR A 24 21.44 12.35 24.82
C TYR A 24 20.12 12.16 25.58
N TRP A 25 19.03 11.82 24.88
CA TRP A 25 17.74 11.54 25.49
C TRP A 25 17.80 10.37 26.49
N GLU A 26 18.44 9.26 26.10
CA GLU A 26 18.60 8.11 26.98
C GLU A 26 19.51 8.39 28.18
N ILE A 27 20.52 9.24 28.02
CA ILE A 27 21.30 9.75 29.16
C ILE A 27 20.40 10.53 30.11
N LEU A 28 19.61 11.50 29.61
CA LEU A 28 18.70 12.29 30.45
C LEU A 28 17.70 11.41 31.21
N LYS A 29 17.12 10.41 30.54
CA LYS A 29 16.17 9.46 31.17
C LYS A 29 16.79 8.68 32.31
N ARG A 30 18.03 8.18 32.17
CA ARG A 30 18.72 7.46 33.26
C ARG A 30 18.86 8.31 34.52
N HIS A 31 19.00 9.63 34.38
CA HIS A 31 19.13 10.57 35.49
C HIS A 31 17.78 11.18 35.96
N GLN A 32 16.65 10.87 35.31
CA GLN A 32 15.35 11.48 35.63
C GLN A 32 14.98 11.34 37.11
N GLY A 33 15.13 10.14 37.68
CA GLY A 33 14.68 9.85 39.04
C GLY A 33 15.39 10.72 40.08
N GLU A 34 16.71 10.81 40.01
CA GLU A 34 17.52 11.61 40.93
C GLU A 34 17.34 13.13 40.71
N LEU A 35 17.17 13.56 39.46
CA LEU A 35 16.90 14.96 39.13
C LEU A 35 15.48 15.41 39.53
N SER A 36 14.50 14.49 39.49
CA SER A 36 13.13 14.77 39.94
C SER A 36 13.05 14.92 41.47
N LEU A 37 13.77 14.08 42.22
CA LEU A 37 13.93 14.25 43.68
C LEU A 37 14.60 15.59 44.02
N ALA A 38 15.39 16.11 43.09
CA ALA A 38 16.03 17.40 43.16
C ALA A 38 15.12 18.58 42.74
N GLY A 39 13.87 18.32 42.39
CA GLY A 39 12.88 19.31 42.01
C GLY A 39 13.09 19.92 40.62
N VAL A 40 13.91 19.29 39.77
CA VAL A 40 13.91 19.57 38.33
C VAL A 40 12.58 19.07 37.76
N ASP A 41 11.88 19.93 37.05
CA ASP A 41 10.58 19.62 36.47
C ASP A 41 10.74 19.08 35.05
N PHE A 42 10.21 17.88 34.83
CA PHE A 42 10.19 17.17 33.55
C PHE A 42 8.80 17.20 32.88
N SER A 43 7.82 17.91 33.44
CA SER A 43 6.43 17.91 32.97
C SER A 43 6.25 18.35 31.52
N SER A 44 7.19 19.12 30.97
CA SER A 44 7.23 19.54 29.57
C SER A 44 7.81 18.49 28.61
N LEU A 45 8.34 17.37 29.13
CA LEU A 45 9.01 16.34 28.35
C LEU A 45 8.21 15.02 28.36
N PRO A 46 8.11 14.33 27.21
CA PRO A 46 7.43 13.03 27.10
C PRO A 46 8.32 11.90 27.62
N MET A 47 8.58 11.86 28.93
CA MET A 47 9.55 10.94 29.56
C MET A 47 9.19 9.45 29.42
N ASP A 48 7.94 9.13 29.05
CA ASP A 48 7.47 7.80 28.70
C ASP A 48 8.06 7.29 27.37
N GLN A 49 8.48 8.18 26.47
CA GLN A 49 9.06 7.81 25.17
C GLN A 49 10.55 7.45 25.28
N SER A 50 11.01 6.46 24.49
CA SER A 50 12.45 6.14 24.34
C SER A 50 13.05 6.87 23.15
N GLY A 51 14.39 6.87 23.05
CA GLY A 51 15.12 7.32 21.87
C GLY A 51 14.62 6.61 20.60
N ASP A 52 14.40 5.30 20.67
CA ASP A 52 13.83 4.51 19.57
C ASP A 52 12.46 5.03 19.09
N SER A 53 11.64 5.62 19.98
CA SER A 53 10.38 6.24 19.59
C SER A 53 10.60 7.46 18.70
N PHE A 54 11.59 8.30 19.03
CA PHE A 54 11.96 9.48 18.22
C PHE A 54 12.61 9.08 16.90
N ASP A 55 13.48 8.07 16.90
CA ASP A 55 14.07 7.51 15.67
C ASP A 55 12.99 7.00 14.71
N LYS A 56 12.02 6.23 15.22
CA LYS A 56 10.88 5.77 14.41
C LYS A 56 10.03 6.92 13.89
N ALA A 57 9.76 7.94 14.71
CA ALA A 57 8.98 9.10 14.29
C ALA A 57 9.68 9.91 13.18
N TYR A 58 11.01 10.02 13.25
CA TYR A 58 11.81 10.64 12.19
C TYR A 58 11.67 9.88 10.86
N TYR A 59 11.69 8.55 10.88
CA TYR A 59 11.63 7.70 9.68
C TYR A 59 10.23 7.25 9.26
N LYS A 60 9.16 7.85 9.79
CA LYS A 60 7.77 7.46 9.49
C LYS A 60 7.44 7.45 7.99
N GLU A 61 8.05 8.34 7.19
CA GLU A 61 7.84 8.45 5.73
C GLU A 61 9.01 7.88 4.90
N ALA A 62 9.85 7.02 5.50
CA ALA A 62 11.03 6.48 4.83
C ALA A 62 10.72 5.50 3.69
N ASP A 63 9.52 4.93 3.68
CA ASP A 63 9.04 3.94 2.70
C ASP A 63 8.57 4.56 1.37
N ILE A 64 8.48 5.89 1.29
CA ILE A 64 8.14 6.60 0.04
C ILE A 64 9.14 6.23 -1.06
N ASN A 65 8.63 5.67 -2.16
CA ASN A 65 9.42 5.24 -3.31
C ASN A 65 9.41 6.32 -4.41
N LEU A 66 10.31 7.31 -4.26
CA LEU A 66 10.46 8.42 -5.20
C LEU A 66 10.78 7.94 -6.62
N LYS A 67 11.59 6.88 -6.73
CA LYS A 67 11.94 6.28 -8.03
C LYS A 67 10.71 5.80 -8.80
N VAL A 68 9.79 5.10 -8.14
CA VAL A 68 8.57 4.60 -8.80
C VAL A 68 7.67 5.74 -9.25
N ILE A 69 7.53 6.80 -8.45
CA ILE A 69 6.74 7.99 -8.82
C ILE A 69 7.36 8.65 -10.06
N ARG A 70 8.68 8.86 -10.06
CA ARG A 70 9.42 9.45 -11.19
C ARG A 70 9.32 8.60 -12.46
N GLU A 71 9.57 7.30 -12.37
CA GLU A 71 9.44 6.37 -13.49
C GLU A 71 8.00 6.33 -14.04
N THR A 72 6.99 6.52 -13.18
CA THR A 72 5.60 6.64 -13.62
C THR A 72 5.38 7.93 -14.42
N GLY A 73 5.95 9.05 -13.97
CA GLY A 73 5.94 10.30 -14.72
C GLY A 73 6.60 10.17 -16.10
N ASP A 74 7.75 9.50 -16.17
CA ASP A 74 8.46 9.23 -17.43
C ASP A 74 7.63 8.38 -18.39
N ARG A 75 6.97 7.31 -17.90
CA ARG A 75 6.08 6.48 -18.74
C ARG A 75 4.87 7.25 -19.27
N LEU A 76 4.27 8.12 -18.46
CA LEU A 76 3.17 8.96 -18.89
C LEU A 76 3.61 9.96 -19.96
N LYS A 77 4.83 10.50 -19.83
CA LYS A 77 5.45 11.36 -20.84
C LYS A 77 5.63 10.61 -22.15
N ASP A 78 6.19 9.41 -22.12
CA ASP A 78 6.39 8.58 -23.32
C ASP A 78 5.06 8.25 -24.00
N ALA A 79 4.02 7.92 -23.21
CA ALA A 79 2.67 7.70 -23.73
C ALA A 79 2.08 8.95 -24.39
N ALA A 80 2.26 10.13 -23.80
CA ALA A 80 1.82 11.39 -24.38
C ALA A 80 2.54 11.70 -25.70
N VAL A 81 3.84 11.43 -25.80
CA VAL A 81 4.62 11.57 -27.04
C VAL A 81 4.07 10.65 -28.13
N GLY A 82 3.87 9.36 -27.83
CA GLY A 82 3.32 8.41 -28.80
C GLY A 82 1.91 8.79 -29.29
N ALA A 83 1.05 9.26 -28.39
CA ALA A 83 -0.28 9.75 -28.77
C ALA A 83 -0.20 11.00 -29.68
N ALA A 84 0.75 11.90 -29.43
CA ALA A 84 0.96 13.06 -30.30
C ALA A 84 1.45 12.65 -31.71
N GLU A 85 2.34 11.67 -31.81
CA GLU A 85 2.80 11.12 -33.09
C GLU A 85 1.67 10.45 -33.87
N GLN A 86 0.83 9.65 -33.21
CA GLN A 86 -0.33 9.03 -33.84
C GLN A 86 -1.32 10.07 -34.38
N ARG A 87 -1.53 11.19 -33.65
CA ARG A 87 -2.34 12.31 -34.16
C ARG A 87 -1.71 12.96 -35.39
N ALA A 88 -0.40 13.11 -35.44
CA ALA A 88 0.29 13.67 -36.62
C ALA A 88 0.07 12.78 -37.86
N LEU A 89 0.14 11.45 -37.70
CA LEU A 89 -0.13 10.49 -38.78
C LEU A 89 -1.59 10.52 -39.25
N ILE A 90 -2.55 10.64 -38.33
CA ILE A 90 -3.97 10.81 -38.68
C ILE A 90 -4.17 12.11 -39.48
N ALA A 91 -3.52 13.20 -39.07
CA ALA A 91 -3.62 14.47 -39.78
C ALA A 91 -3.00 14.42 -41.18
N GLU A 92 -1.91 13.68 -41.37
CA GLU A 92 -1.31 13.44 -42.70
C GLU A 92 -2.23 12.59 -43.58
N THR A 93 -2.83 11.55 -43.01
CA THR A 93 -3.80 10.69 -43.70
C THR A 93 -5.03 11.48 -44.15
N LYS A 94 -5.57 12.37 -43.30
CA LYS A 94 -6.67 13.29 -43.65
C LYS A 94 -6.33 14.19 -44.84
N LYS A 95 -5.07 14.65 -44.97
CA LYS A 95 -4.63 15.44 -46.14
C LYS A 95 -4.56 14.61 -47.42
N LEU A 96 -4.11 13.35 -47.31
CA LEU A 96 -4.05 12.43 -48.44
C LEU A 96 -5.46 12.11 -48.96
N ASP A 97 -6.41 11.92 -48.05
CA ASP A 97 -7.80 11.60 -48.35
C ASP A 97 -8.54 12.70 -49.14
N GLN A 98 -8.34 13.97 -48.74
CA GLN A 98 -8.82 15.15 -49.47
C GLN A 98 -8.35 15.18 -50.93
N SER A 99 -7.26 14.48 -51.24
CA SER A 99 -6.67 14.39 -52.58
C SER A 99 -7.23 13.22 -53.42
N LEU A 100 -7.84 12.20 -52.79
CA LEU A 100 -8.25 10.95 -53.44
C LEU A 100 -9.76 10.90 -53.79
N GLN A 101 -10.63 11.61 -53.06
CA GLN A 101 -12.06 11.83 -53.35
C GLN A 101 -12.86 10.57 -53.79
N GLY A 102 -13.04 9.59 -52.91
CA GLY A 102 -13.85 8.38 -53.20
C GLY A 102 -14.54 7.76 -52.00
N ASP A 103 -15.57 6.95 -52.23
CA ASP A 103 -16.46 6.42 -51.18
C ASP A 103 -15.74 5.61 -50.08
N ALA A 104 -14.65 4.90 -50.42
CA ALA A 104 -13.82 4.17 -49.45
C ALA A 104 -12.94 5.10 -48.60
N ALA A 105 -12.54 6.23 -49.19
CA ALA A 105 -11.79 7.31 -48.56
C ALA A 105 -12.67 8.03 -47.52
N ASP A 106 -13.88 8.43 -47.92
CA ASP A 106 -14.87 9.06 -47.03
C ASP A 106 -15.26 8.16 -45.83
N ALA A 107 -15.43 6.85 -46.06
CA ALA A 107 -15.73 5.89 -44.99
C ALA A 107 -14.55 5.72 -44.01
N ALA A 108 -13.31 5.74 -44.51
CA ALA A 108 -12.11 5.71 -43.68
C ALA A 108 -11.97 7.01 -42.88
N GLN A 109 -12.20 8.18 -43.50
CA GLN A 109 -12.14 9.49 -42.85
C GLN A 109 -13.08 9.58 -41.64
N LYS A 110 -14.31 9.10 -41.80
CA LYS A 110 -15.32 9.12 -40.73
C LYS A 110 -14.91 8.29 -39.50
N LYS A 111 -14.18 7.20 -39.70
CA LYS A 111 -13.60 6.37 -38.62
C LYS A 111 -12.42 7.10 -37.93
N TYR A 112 -11.62 7.84 -38.68
CA TYR A 112 -10.49 8.61 -38.15
C TYR A 112 -10.90 9.89 -37.41
N GLU A 113 -11.99 10.55 -37.78
CA GLU A 113 -12.46 11.76 -37.09
C GLU A 113 -12.89 11.50 -35.65
N PHE A 114 -13.69 10.44 -35.41
CA PHE A 114 -14.07 10.01 -34.06
C PHE A 114 -12.84 9.63 -33.22
N THR A 115 -11.85 9.00 -33.86
CA THR A 115 -10.61 8.59 -33.21
C THR A 115 -9.73 9.79 -32.82
N ASP A 116 -9.64 10.84 -33.66
CA ASP A 116 -8.80 12.03 -33.41
C ASP A 116 -9.29 12.88 -32.22
N GLU A 117 -10.62 13.04 -32.04
CA GLU A 117 -11.16 13.76 -30.87
C GLU A 117 -10.88 13.02 -29.57
N GLN A 118 -11.07 11.69 -29.54
CA GLN A 118 -10.73 10.86 -28.40
C GLN A 118 -9.23 10.88 -28.11
N LEU A 119 -8.39 10.79 -29.15
CA LEU A 119 -6.94 10.85 -28.99
C LEU A 119 -6.48 12.20 -28.45
N LYS A 120 -7.13 13.30 -28.84
CA LYS A 120 -6.85 14.64 -28.31
C LYS A 120 -7.23 14.74 -26.83
N ALA A 121 -8.38 14.19 -26.44
CA ALA A 121 -8.80 14.15 -25.03
C ALA A 121 -7.84 13.29 -24.18
N ASN A 122 -7.47 12.11 -24.67
CA ASN A 122 -6.53 11.21 -24.00
C ASN A 122 -5.14 11.83 -23.88
N LEU A 123 -4.65 12.50 -24.93
CA LEU A 123 -3.38 13.23 -24.88
C LEU A 123 -3.39 14.29 -23.77
N GLN A 124 -4.45 15.08 -23.66
CA GLN A 124 -4.55 16.08 -22.61
C GLN A 124 -4.56 15.44 -21.21
N LYS A 125 -5.28 14.33 -21.03
CA LYS A 125 -5.29 13.59 -19.76
C LYS A 125 -3.91 13.05 -19.39
N LEU A 126 -3.20 12.47 -20.36
CA LEU A 126 -1.83 11.97 -20.17
C LEU A 126 -0.85 13.10 -19.81
N THR A 127 -0.92 14.24 -20.50
CA THR A 127 -0.08 15.40 -20.17
C THR A 127 -0.38 15.93 -18.77
N ASN A 128 -1.66 16.09 -18.40
CA ASN A 128 -2.04 16.56 -17.07
C ASN A 128 -1.57 15.59 -15.97
N ALA A 129 -1.75 14.28 -16.19
CA ALA A 129 -1.30 13.26 -15.27
C ALA A 129 0.23 13.27 -15.12
N GLN A 130 0.97 13.41 -16.23
CA GLN A 130 2.42 13.51 -16.24
C GLN A 130 2.93 14.72 -15.45
N GLU A 131 2.36 15.91 -15.69
CA GLU A 131 2.73 17.13 -14.95
C GLU A 131 2.44 17.00 -13.45
N ALA A 132 1.29 16.44 -13.09
CA ALA A 132 0.91 16.25 -11.70
C ALA A 132 1.79 15.22 -10.97
N VAL A 133 2.11 14.09 -11.62
CA VAL A 133 3.00 13.07 -11.06
C VAL A 133 4.42 13.62 -10.86
N GLN A 134 4.93 14.38 -11.84
CA GLN A 134 6.24 15.04 -11.70
C GLN A 134 6.23 16.06 -10.55
N GLY A 135 5.18 16.88 -10.44
CA GLY A 135 5.03 17.82 -9.35
C GLY A 135 4.99 17.15 -7.97
N VAL A 136 4.38 15.96 -7.87
CA VAL A 136 4.37 15.15 -6.64
C VAL A 136 5.76 14.62 -6.30
N ASP A 137 6.54 14.11 -7.27
CA ASP A 137 7.94 13.69 -7.03
C ASP A 137 8.77 14.85 -6.46
N ASP A 138 8.72 16.01 -7.11
CA ASP A 138 9.47 17.21 -6.70
C ASP A 138 9.05 17.69 -5.30
N ASN A 139 7.74 17.71 -5.03
CA ASN A 139 7.19 18.10 -3.75
C ASN A 139 7.64 17.15 -2.63
N LEU A 140 7.47 15.83 -2.81
CA LEU A 140 7.83 14.84 -1.79
C LEU A 140 9.34 14.87 -1.50
N TYR A 141 10.16 14.99 -2.54
CA TYR A 141 11.60 15.19 -2.38
C TYR A 141 11.90 16.44 -1.53
N PHE A 142 11.28 17.58 -1.85
CA PHE A 142 11.47 18.83 -1.10
C PHE A 142 11.00 18.71 0.35
N GLY A 143 9.83 18.10 0.59
CA GLY A 143 9.26 17.92 1.93
C GLY A 143 10.15 17.06 2.84
N LEU A 144 10.70 15.97 2.31
CA LEU A 144 11.63 15.11 3.04
C LEU A 144 12.93 15.83 3.41
N ASN A 145 13.53 16.58 2.48
CA ASN A 145 14.73 17.39 2.76
C ASN A 145 14.43 18.46 3.82
N LYS A 146 13.28 19.13 3.71
CA LYS A 146 12.87 20.14 4.69
C LYS A 146 12.72 19.53 6.09
N LYS A 147 12.09 18.36 6.22
CA LYS A 147 11.96 17.63 7.49
C LYS A 147 13.35 17.31 8.07
N GLN A 148 14.25 16.78 7.26
CA GLN A 148 15.63 16.48 7.64
C GLN A 148 16.37 17.74 8.12
N ASP A 149 16.23 18.87 7.42
CA ASP A 149 16.85 20.16 7.78
C ASP A 149 16.31 20.69 9.12
N GLU A 150 15.00 20.63 9.34
CA GLU A 150 14.37 21.08 10.59
C GLU A 150 14.85 20.25 11.80
N TYR A 151 14.91 18.93 11.65
CA TYR A 151 15.49 18.04 12.68
C TYR A 151 16.97 18.36 12.92
N THR A 152 17.75 18.47 11.86
CA THR A 152 19.19 18.72 11.95
C THR A 152 19.48 20.06 12.61
N ALA A 153 18.73 21.11 12.26
CA ALA A 153 18.86 22.43 12.85
C ALA A 153 18.49 22.42 14.34
N ALA A 154 17.37 21.78 14.71
CA ALA A 154 16.94 21.67 16.10
C ALA A 154 17.96 20.89 16.95
N ILE A 155 18.47 19.77 16.45
CA ILE A 155 19.47 18.94 17.15
C ILE A 155 20.80 19.69 17.27
N THR A 156 21.24 20.36 16.20
CA THR A 156 22.47 21.16 16.20
C THR A 156 22.37 22.30 17.21
N LEU A 157 21.24 23.03 17.23
CA LEU A 157 21.02 24.09 18.21
C LEU A 157 21.00 23.53 19.64
N MET A 158 20.34 22.39 19.87
CA MET A 158 20.29 21.73 21.17
C MET A 158 21.70 21.32 21.63
N ILE A 159 22.44 20.56 20.83
CA ILE A 159 23.71 19.95 21.21
C ILE A 159 24.85 20.97 21.17
N GLU A 160 25.05 21.65 20.05
CA GLU A 160 26.19 22.54 19.81
C GLU A 160 25.93 23.96 20.30
N GLY A 161 24.67 24.40 20.33
CA GLY A 161 24.30 25.74 20.78
C GLY A 161 24.07 25.84 22.29
N ILE A 162 23.26 24.93 22.86
CA ILE A 162 22.79 25.06 24.24
C ILE A 162 23.50 24.09 25.19
N ILE A 163 23.56 22.79 24.86
CA ILE A 163 24.17 21.79 25.75
C ILE A 163 25.70 21.95 25.78
N GLN A 164 26.31 22.14 24.61
CA GLN A 164 27.75 22.37 24.38
C GLN A 164 28.69 21.26 24.90
N ASN A 165 28.19 20.04 25.04
CA ASN A 165 28.92 18.90 25.60
C ASN A 165 28.83 17.70 24.68
N ASN A 166 29.84 16.83 24.69
CA ASN A 166 29.71 15.46 24.18
C ASN A 166 28.89 14.59 25.17
N PRO A 167 28.49 13.36 24.81
CA PRO A 167 27.68 12.50 25.68
C PRO A 167 28.28 12.23 27.07
N THR A 168 29.60 12.02 27.16
CA THR A 168 30.30 11.78 28.43
C THR A 168 30.24 13.00 29.34
N ASP A 169 30.50 14.19 28.77
CA ASP A 169 30.46 15.45 29.52
C ASP A 169 29.02 15.82 29.90
N PHE A 170 28.03 15.44 29.08
CA PHE A 170 26.62 15.59 29.39
C PHE A 170 26.22 14.70 30.58
N GLU A 171 26.60 13.42 30.59
CA GLU A 171 26.34 12.50 31.70
C GLU A 171 27.02 12.97 33.00
N ASN A 172 28.25 13.48 32.91
CA ASN A 172 28.96 14.09 34.05
C ASN A 172 28.23 15.32 34.61
N ARG A 173 27.68 16.18 33.73
CA ARG A 173 26.87 17.34 34.14
C ARG A 173 25.64 16.90 34.93
N LEU A 174 24.89 15.91 34.43
CA LEU A 174 23.69 15.41 35.13
C LEU A 174 24.04 14.76 36.47
N SER A 175 25.10 13.94 36.49
CA SER A 175 25.57 13.25 37.70
C SER A 175 26.02 14.21 38.79
N THR A 176 26.83 15.22 38.44
CA THR A 176 27.27 16.25 39.39
C THR A 176 26.10 17.11 39.85
N GLY A 177 25.16 17.44 38.96
CA GLY A 177 23.92 18.14 39.30
C GLY A 177 23.07 17.38 40.33
N ALA A 178 22.84 16.09 40.12
CA ALA A 178 22.15 15.23 41.07
C ALA A 178 22.90 15.12 42.41
N ALA A 179 24.24 15.04 42.39
CA ALA A 179 25.07 14.98 43.60
C ALA A 179 25.00 16.26 44.43
N VAL A 180 25.05 17.44 43.79
CA VAL A 180 24.87 18.75 44.46
C VAL A 180 23.57 18.78 45.25
N ILE A 181 22.51 18.21 44.69
CA ILE A 181 21.17 18.31 45.29
C ILE A 181 20.96 17.21 46.36
N LYS A 182 21.55 16.02 46.17
CA LYS A 182 21.54 14.94 47.17
C LYS A 182 22.29 15.30 48.46
N ALA A 183 23.21 16.26 48.43
CA ALA A 183 23.93 16.76 49.60
C ALA A 183 23.04 17.50 50.63
N GLY A 184 21.71 17.54 50.43
CA GLY A 184 20.73 18.09 51.37
C GLY A 184 20.30 19.52 51.03
N ASP A 185 20.77 20.07 49.92
CA ASP A 185 20.47 21.43 49.48
C ASP A 185 19.30 21.43 48.51
N THR A 186 18.09 21.66 49.03
CA THR A 186 16.82 21.67 48.28
C THR A 186 16.63 22.91 47.37
N GLY A 187 17.72 23.59 46.99
CA GLY A 187 17.69 24.79 46.15
C GLY A 187 17.34 26.11 46.87
N SER A 188 17.47 26.18 48.20
CA SER A 188 17.29 27.42 48.98
C SER A 188 18.50 28.37 48.88
N SER A 189 18.29 29.67 49.11
CA SER A 189 19.30 30.75 48.92
C SER A 189 20.52 30.72 49.85
N GLY A 190 20.70 29.68 50.67
CA GLY A 190 21.81 29.52 51.62
C GLY A 190 22.58 28.20 51.49
N ALA A 191 22.35 27.45 50.40
CA ALA A 191 23.00 26.18 50.11
C ALA A 191 24.54 26.29 49.99
N SER A 192 25.26 25.26 50.45
CA SER A 192 26.72 25.24 50.32
C SER A 192 27.10 24.95 48.87
N PRO A 193 27.99 25.74 48.23
CA PRO A 193 28.40 25.48 46.85
C PRO A 193 29.05 24.10 46.68
N GLN A 194 28.65 23.37 45.65
CA GLN A 194 29.16 22.03 45.31
C GLN A 194 29.64 21.99 43.86
N LEU A 195 30.58 21.09 43.56
CA LEU A 195 31.18 20.98 42.24
C LEU A 195 30.12 20.60 41.19
N TYR A 196 29.98 21.44 40.17
CA TYR A 196 29.06 21.24 39.05
C TYR A 196 29.75 21.46 37.70
N ALA A 197 29.67 20.46 36.82
CA ALA A 197 30.30 20.46 35.51
C ALA A 197 29.35 21.03 34.42
N TRP A 198 29.25 22.35 34.34
CA TRP A 198 28.49 23.04 33.30
C TRP A 198 29.26 23.07 31.96
N HIS A 199 28.56 23.01 30.82
CA HIS A 199 29.07 23.19 29.44
C HIS A 199 30.54 22.74 29.20
N GLY A 200 30.90 21.49 29.51
CA GLY A 200 32.20 20.88 29.20
C GLY A 200 33.36 21.45 30.02
N SER A 201 33.05 22.28 31.01
CA SER A 201 34.04 22.88 31.91
C SER A 201 34.50 21.86 32.96
N PRO A 202 35.73 22.00 33.51
CA PRO A 202 36.28 21.12 34.54
C PRO A 202 35.55 21.15 35.90
N GLY A 203 34.36 21.74 35.96
CA GLY A 203 33.53 21.88 37.14
C GLY A 203 33.92 23.06 38.00
N VAL A 204 32.91 23.76 38.54
CA VAL A 204 33.09 24.84 39.51
C VAL A 204 32.03 24.72 40.59
N ASN A 205 32.30 25.25 41.79
CA ASN A 205 31.36 25.15 42.90
C ASN A 205 30.15 26.08 42.70
N TRP A 206 28.97 25.51 42.53
CA TRP A 206 27.71 26.23 42.35
C TRP A 206 26.75 25.95 43.50
N PRO A 207 25.99 26.94 44.01
CA PRO A 207 24.86 26.71 44.89
C PRO A 207 23.80 25.85 44.21
N ALA A 208 23.14 24.96 44.96
CA ALA A 208 22.14 24.03 44.41
C ALA A 208 21.00 24.72 43.64
N ARG A 209 20.61 25.94 44.04
CA ARG A 209 19.61 26.73 43.29
C ARG A 209 20.06 27.04 41.87
N GLN A 210 21.31 27.48 41.70
CA GLN A 210 21.84 27.83 40.38
C GLN A 210 22.00 26.61 39.49
N VAL A 211 22.42 25.48 40.08
CA VAL A 211 22.48 24.19 39.38
C VAL A 211 21.09 23.78 38.88
N LYS A 212 20.07 23.88 39.73
CA LYS A 212 18.68 23.59 39.35
C LYS A 212 18.19 24.51 38.23
N ASP A 213 18.38 25.82 38.36
CA ASP A 213 17.93 26.81 37.37
C ASP A 213 18.60 26.56 36.01
N ASP A 214 19.89 26.22 36.02
CA ASP A 214 20.66 25.87 34.85
C ASP A 214 20.18 24.56 34.19
N LEU A 215 19.97 23.48 34.96
CA LEU A 215 19.43 22.22 34.44
C LEU A 215 18.02 22.41 33.85
N GLN A 216 17.15 23.15 34.54
CA GLN A 216 15.80 23.44 34.06
C GLN A 216 15.81 24.24 32.76
N THR A 217 16.67 25.26 32.66
CA THR A 217 16.65 26.18 31.51
C THR A 217 17.41 25.60 30.32
N THR A 218 18.62 25.08 30.55
CA THR A 218 19.53 24.71 29.46
C THR A 218 19.39 23.25 29.04
N VAL A 219 19.03 22.33 29.94
CA VAL A 219 18.82 20.92 29.59
C VAL A 219 17.36 20.71 29.24
N ILE A 220 16.45 20.87 30.20
CA ILE A 220 15.03 20.58 29.98
C ILE A 220 14.45 21.49 28.88
N GLY A 221 14.75 22.79 28.93
CA GLY A 221 14.31 23.74 27.90
C GLY A 221 14.81 23.42 26.49
N ALA A 222 16.05 22.97 26.34
CA ALA A 222 16.62 22.62 25.04
C ALA A 222 15.96 21.36 24.44
N PHE A 223 15.76 20.32 25.26
CA PHE A 223 15.03 19.11 24.83
C PHE A 223 13.57 19.43 24.48
N ALA A 224 12.88 20.23 25.30
CA ALA A 224 11.50 20.60 25.04
C ALA A 224 11.37 21.36 23.71
N THR A 225 12.30 22.27 23.44
CA THR A 225 12.35 23.04 22.19
C THR A 225 12.62 22.14 20.99
N ALA A 226 13.58 21.21 21.09
CA ALA A 226 13.89 20.27 20.02
C ALA A 226 12.70 19.33 19.71
N ILE A 227 12.09 18.77 20.75
CA ILE A 227 10.93 17.87 20.60
C ILE A 227 9.73 18.61 20.00
N ALA A 228 9.48 19.86 20.39
CA ALA A 228 8.45 20.69 19.77
C ALA A 228 8.69 20.85 18.26
N ALA A 229 9.93 21.17 17.86
CA ALA A 229 10.30 21.28 16.45
C ALA A 229 10.13 19.95 15.69
N PHE A 230 10.49 18.81 16.31
CA PHE A 230 10.28 17.49 15.72
C PHE A 230 8.81 17.17 15.47
N ASN A 231 7.96 17.49 16.44
CA ASN A 231 6.52 17.29 16.33
C ASN A 231 5.90 18.15 15.24
N ASP A 232 6.32 19.43 15.14
CA ASP A 232 5.87 20.34 14.10
C ASP A 232 6.32 19.88 12.70
N ALA A 233 7.56 19.43 12.57
CA ALA A 233 8.10 18.88 11.32
C ALA A 233 7.35 17.60 10.90
N ASN A 234 7.09 16.68 11.83
CA ASN A 234 6.32 15.46 11.55
C ASN A 234 4.89 15.78 11.13
N LYS A 235 4.21 16.67 11.86
CA LYS A 235 2.84 17.08 11.54
C LYS A 235 2.76 17.74 10.16
N SER A 236 3.69 18.66 9.88
CA SER A 236 3.78 19.32 8.58
C SER A 236 4.02 18.32 7.46
N MET A 237 4.89 17.33 7.70
CA MET A 237 5.15 16.27 6.73
C MET A 237 3.94 15.36 6.51
N ASP A 238 3.22 14.97 7.56
CA ASP A 238 2.00 14.16 7.46
C ASP A 238 0.93 14.83 6.60
N GLU A 239 0.67 16.12 6.86
CA GLU A 239 -0.28 16.91 6.06
C GLU A 239 0.18 17.03 4.61
N PHE A 240 1.48 17.30 4.41
CA PHE A 240 2.07 17.48 3.09
C PHE A 240 2.06 16.19 2.25
N VAL A 241 2.41 15.04 2.84
CA VAL A 241 2.32 13.73 2.20
C VAL A 241 0.86 13.42 1.84
N THR A 242 -0.07 13.64 2.77
CA THR A 242 -1.50 13.39 2.52
C THR A 242 -2.01 14.17 1.31
N ILE A 243 -1.68 15.47 1.21
CA ILE A 243 -2.07 16.31 0.07
C ILE A 243 -1.45 15.79 -1.23
N ASN A 244 -0.16 15.48 -1.24
CA ASN A 244 0.52 15.02 -2.44
C ASN A 244 0.05 13.64 -2.91
N TYR A 245 -0.26 12.72 -1.99
CA TYR A 245 -0.88 11.44 -2.35
C TYR A 245 -2.30 11.61 -2.86
N ALA A 246 -3.08 12.58 -2.37
CA ALA A 246 -4.38 12.89 -2.94
C ALA A 246 -4.25 13.40 -4.39
N THR A 247 -3.33 14.33 -4.66
CA THR A 247 -3.00 14.80 -6.01
C THR A 247 -2.55 13.66 -6.91
N LEU A 248 -1.67 12.79 -6.42
CA LEU A 248 -1.19 11.62 -7.17
C LEU A 248 -2.34 10.68 -7.54
N ARG A 249 -3.25 10.44 -6.58
CA ARG A 249 -4.42 9.61 -6.81
C ARG A 249 -5.39 10.23 -7.80
N GLU A 250 -5.63 11.54 -7.73
CA GLU A 250 -6.46 12.24 -8.72
C GLU A 250 -5.84 12.18 -10.12
N ALA A 251 -4.55 12.50 -10.23
CA ALA A 251 -3.80 12.47 -11.49
C ALA A 251 -3.77 11.09 -12.15
N LEU A 252 -3.63 10.04 -11.35
CA LEU A 252 -3.61 8.65 -11.81
C LEU A 252 -4.99 8.00 -11.79
N ASN A 253 -6.04 8.75 -11.45
CA ASN A 253 -7.41 8.26 -11.35
C ASN A 253 -7.55 7.04 -10.40
N ILE A 254 -6.81 7.02 -9.30
CA ILE A 254 -6.77 5.96 -8.29
C ILE A 254 -7.82 6.22 -7.19
N GLY A 255 -8.94 5.51 -7.27
CA GLY A 255 -10.02 5.58 -6.29
C GLY A 255 -10.98 6.75 -6.47
N ALA A 256 -10.81 7.54 -7.53
CA ALA A 256 -12.00 7.99 -8.24
C ALA A 256 -12.66 6.71 -8.79
N GLU A 257 -13.94 6.51 -8.48
CA GLU A 257 -14.78 5.75 -9.40
C GLU A 257 -14.47 6.30 -10.79
N ASN A 258 -14.15 5.45 -11.77
CA ASN A 258 -13.92 5.88 -13.15
C ASN A 258 -15.13 6.72 -13.62
N THR A 259 -15.15 8.04 -13.42
CA THR A 259 -16.25 8.92 -13.86
C THR A 259 -16.07 9.31 -15.33
N ASP A 260 -14.98 8.91 -15.95
CA ASP A 260 -14.81 8.83 -17.40
C ASP A 260 -15.20 7.45 -17.93
N VAL A 261 -16.31 6.91 -17.44
CA VAL A 261 -17.06 5.88 -18.17
C VAL A 261 -17.62 6.55 -19.43
N PRO A 262 -17.25 6.12 -20.65
CA PRO A 262 -18.04 6.44 -21.83
C PRO A 262 -19.46 5.95 -21.55
N ALA A 263 -20.47 6.84 -21.56
CA ALA A 263 -21.86 6.53 -21.24
C ALA A 263 -22.24 5.08 -21.64
N GLY A 264 -22.38 4.20 -20.63
CA GLY A 264 -22.58 2.77 -20.83
C GLY A 264 -22.23 1.81 -19.67
N PHE A 265 -21.62 2.24 -18.55
CA PHE A 265 -21.51 1.37 -17.37
C PHE A 265 -22.80 1.42 -16.54
N ASP A 266 -23.75 0.57 -16.90
CA ASP A 266 -24.72 0.08 -15.93
C ASP A 266 -24.08 -1.14 -15.27
N GLY A 267 -23.74 -1.05 -13.98
CA GLY A 267 -23.34 -2.21 -13.20
C GLY A 267 -24.47 -3.26 -13.21
N ILE A 268 -24.16 -4.50 -12.86
CA ILE A 268 -25.18 -5.56 -12.85
C ILE A 268 -26.18 -5.35 -11.71
N THR A 269 -27.43 -5.70 -11.96
CA THR A 269 -28.51 -5.75 -10.97
C THR A 269 -28.57 -7.10 -10.26
N GLU A 270 -29.26 -7.15 -9.12
CA GLU A 270 -29.56 -8.41 -8.42
C GLU A 270 -30.29 -9.40 -9.34
N ALA A 271 -31.22 -8.92 -10.16
CA ALA A 271 -31.98 -9.77 -11.09
C ALA A 271 -31.10 -10.37 -12.19
N GLU A 272 -30.13 -9.61 -12.72
CA GLU A 272 -29.17 -10.12 -13.70
C GLU A 272 -28.21 -11.10 -13.06
N LEU A 273 -27.64 -10.78 -11.90
CA LEU A 273 -26.74 -11.69 -11.21
C LEU A 273 -27.45 -13.01 -10.87
N GLN A 274 -28.70 -12.96 -10.42
CA GLN A 274 -29.49 -14.17 -10.15
C GLN A 274 -29.77 -14.99 -11.43
N GLN A 275 -29.97 -14.35 -12.59
CA GLN A 275 -30.12 -15.06 -13.85
C GLN A 275 -28.81 -15.73 -14.30
N ILE A 276 -27.68 -15.05 -14.10
CA ILE A 276 -26.36 -15.56 -14.45
C ILE A 276 -25.95 -16.70 -13.49
N PHE A 277 -26.19 -16.52 -12.19
CA PHE A 277 -25.90 -17.45 -11.08
C PHE A 277 -27.20 -17.98 -10.45
N PRO A 278 -27.92 -18.89 -11.14
CA PRO A 278 -29.25 -19.35 -10.71
C PRO A 278 -29.27 -20.13 -9.40
N THR A 279 -28.12 -20.64 -8.94
CA THR A 279 -28.02 -21.43 -7.69
C THR A 279 -27.48 -20.62 -6.52
N LEU A 280 -27.01 -19.39 -6.74
CA LEU A 280 -26.58 -18.49 -5.66
C LEU A 280 -27.81 -18.04 -4.84
N PRO A 281 -27.81 -18.21 -3.50
CA PRO A 281 -28.94 -17.77 -2.68
C PRO A 281 -29.24 -16.27 -2.81
N PRO A 282 -30.51 -15.83 -2.83
CA PRO A 282 -30.87 -14.43 -3.04
C PRO A 282 -30.23 -13.45 -2.05
N ASP A 283 -30.07 -13.84 -0.79
CA ASP A 283 -29.40 -13.00 0.21
C ASP A 283 -27.93 -12.75 -0.14
N LYS A 284 -27.26 -13.75 -0.73
CA LYS A 284 -25.88 -13.63 -1.22
C LYS A 284 -25.79 -12.83 -2.52
N VAL A 285 -26.77 -12.94 -3.41
CA VAL A 285 -26.89 -12.06 -4.57
C VAL A 285 -26.88 -10.60 -4.11
N LYS A 286 -27.73 -10.25 -3.16
CA LYS A 286 -27.82 -8.90 -2.59
C LYS A 286 -26.52 -8.45 -1.91
N GLU A 287 -25.84 -9.35 -1.20
CA GLU A 287 -24.54 -9.09 -0.57
C GLU A 287 -23.43 -8.81 -1.59
N TYR A 288 -23.43 -9.54 -2.71
CA TYR A 288 -22.31 -9.54 -3.66
C TYR A 288 -22.43 -8.52 -4.79
N VAL A 289 -23.64 -8.14 -5.21
CA VAL A 289 -23.83 -7.15 -6.30
C VAL A 289 -23.01 -5.87 -6.09
N PRO A 290 -23.03 -5.20 -4.91
CA PRO A 290 -22.23 -3.99 -4.72
C PRO A 290 -20.72 -4.24 -4.87
N GLN A 291 -20.22 -5.38 -4.38
CA GLN A 291 -18.81 -5.73 -4.42
C GLN A 291 -18.36 -6.10 -5.85
N ILE A 292 -19.21 -6.82 -6.58
CA ILE A 292 -18.99 -7.18 -7.99
C ILE A 292 -18.96 -5.91 -8.84
N ASN A 293 -19.91 -4.99 -8.66
CA ASN A 293 -19.94 -3.73 -9.40
C ASN A 293 -18.71 -2.87 -9.12
N ALA A 294 -18.28 -2.77 -7.86
CA ALA A 294 -17.04 -2.09 -7.50
C ALA A 294 -15.81 -2.76 -8.15
N ALA A 295 -15.74 -4.09 -8.14
CA ALA A 295 -14.67 -4.86 -8.75
C ALA A 295 -14.60 -4.68 -10.27
N MET A 296 -15.75 -4.72 -10.95
CA MET A 296 -15.86 -4.52 -12.40
C MET A 296 -15.49 -3.11 -12.82
N ALA A 297 -15.95 -2.10 -12.07
CA ALA A 297 -15.58 -0.71 -12.30
C ALA A 297 -14.06 -0.49 -12.15
N ALA A 298 -13.45 -1.07 -11.10
CA ALA A 298 -12.01 -0.98 -10.84
C ALA A 298 -11.15 -1.76 -11.85
N ALA A 299 -11.68 -2.81 -12.48
CA ALA A 299 -11.02 -3.58 -13.54
C ALA A 299 -11.31 -3.07 -14.97
N GLY A 300 -12.08 -1.98 -15.12
CA GLY A 300 -12.45 -1.45 -16.43
C GLY A 300 -13.33 -2.41 -17.26
N LEU A 301 -14.15 -3.23 -16.59
CA LEU A 301 -15.06 -4.19 -17.20
C LEU A 301 -16.37 -3.49 -17.62
N ASN A 302 -16.24 -2.68 -18.66
CA ASN A 302 -17.26 -1.74 -19.12
C ASN A 302 -17.99 -2.16 -20.40
N THR A 303 -17.84 -3.42 -20.83
CA THR A 303 -18.65 -4.03 -21.88
C THR A 303 -19.30 -5.31 -21.36
N PRO A 304 -20.45 -5.74 -21.92
CA PRO A 304 -21.09 -7.01 -21.55
C PRO A 304 -20.12 -8.20 -21.59
N GLU A 305 -19.26 -8.27 -22.60
CA GLU A 305 -18.29 -9.37 -22.78
C GLU A 305 -17.21 -9.36 -21.69
N ARG A 306 -16.69 -8.17 -21.33
CA ARG A 306 -15.68 -8.05 -20.26
C ARG A 306 -16.28 -8.42 -18.91
N GLN A 307 -17.50 -7.97 -18.62
CA GLN A 307 -18.23 -8.33 -17.40
C GLN A 307 -18.52 -9.84 -17.37
N ALA A 308 -19.00 -10.39 -18.47
CA ALA A 308 -19.27 -11.81 -18.63
C ALA A 308 -18.03 -12.67 -18.40
N ALA A 309 -16.86 -12.26 -18.90
CA ALA A 309 -15.61 -13.00 -18.71
C ALA A 309 -15.19 -13.10 -17.24
N PHE A 310 -15.33 -11.99 -16.51
CA PHE A 310 -15.06 -11.94 -15.08
C PHE A 310 -16.07 -12.78 -14.28
N LEU A 311 -17.37 -12.62 -14.54
CA LEU A 311 -18.42 -13.37 -13.86
C LEU A 311 -18.34 -14.87 -14.14
N ALA A 312 -18.06 -15.26 -15.36
CA ALA A 312 -17.86 -16.67 -15.72
C ALA A 312 -16.67 -17.29 -14.99
N THR A 313 -15.61 -16.52 -14.78
CA THR A 313 -14.46 -16.94 -13.97
C THR A 313 -14.88 -17.15 -12.52
N CYS A 314 -15.51 -16.15 -11.89
CA CYS A 314 -16.05 -16.29 -10.54
C CYS A 314 -16.95 -17.53 -10.42
N ALA A 315 -17.86 -17.74 -11.38
CA ALA A 315 -18.81 -18.85 -11.35
C ALA A 315 -18.14 -20.22 -11.25
N VAL A 316 -17.11 -20.45 -12.05
CA VAL A 316 -16.42 -21.75 -12.07
C VAL A 316 -15.52 -21.91 -10.85
N GLU A 317 -14.77 -20.89 -10.47
CA GLU A 317 -13.78 -20.99 -9.38
C GLU A 317 -14.41 -21.06 -7.99
N SER A 318 -15.61 -20.49 -7.82
CA SER A 318 -16.28 -20.41 -6.51
C SER A 318 -17.63 -21.13 -6.46
N GLY A 319 -17.99 -21.85 -7.53
CA GLY A 319 -19.30 -22.48 -7.68
C GLY A 319 -20.42 -21.45 -7.56
N GLU A 320 -20.49 -20.50 -8.49
CA GLU A 320 -21.42 -19.36 -8.48
C GLU A 320 -21.33 -18.48 -7.21
N LEU A 321 -20.13 -18.31 -6.65
CA LEU A 321 -19.87 -17.57 -5.39
C LEU A 321 -20.45 -18.22 -4.13
N LYS A 322 -20.93 -19.47 -4.21
CA LYS A 322 -21.38 -20.21 -3.03
C LYS A 322 -20.21 -20.56 -2.10
N PHE A 323 -18.99 -20.66 -2.63
CA PHE A 323 -17.79 -21.07 -1.89
C PHE A 323 -16.70 -20.00 -1.96
N MET A 324 -16.47 -19.33 -0.84
CA MET A 324 -15.38 -18.37 -0.68
C MET A 324 -14.10 -19.02 -0.12
N HIS A 325 -14.09 -20.34 0.04
CA HIS A 325 -12.94 -21.14 0.43
C HIS A 325 -13.03 -22.54 -0.18
N GLU A 326 -11.89 -23.18 -0.43
CA GLU A 326 -11.80 -24.55 -0.91
C GLU A 326 -12.43 -25.55 0.09
N LEU A 327 -13.20 -26.53 -0.41
CA LEU A 327 -13.83 -27.59 0.39
C LEU A 327 -12.84 -28.75 0.61
N ARG A 328 -12.66 -29.20 1.86
CA ARG A 328 -11.64 -30.23 2.22
C ARG A 328 -12.15 -31.43 3.00
N SER A 329 -13.46 -31.57 3.21
CA SER A 329 -14.02 -32.78 3.84
C SER A 329 -15.45 -33.08 3.43
N THR A 330 -15.84 -34.36 3.49
CA THR A 330 -17.23 -34.83 3.34
C THR A 330 -18.15 -34.20 4.40
N GLN A 331 -17.62 -33.87 5.58
CA GLN A 331 -18.34 -33.15 6.63
C GLN A 331 -18.64 -31.70 6.24
N SER A 332 -17.65 -30.96 5.72
CA SER A 332 -17.83 -29.60 5.22
C SER A 332 -18.78 -29.55 4.01
N ALA A 333 -18.86 -30.63 3.22
CA ALA A 333 -19.88 -30.79 2.19
C ALA A 333 -21.28 -31.03 2.81
N ASN A 334 -21.41 -31.99 3.73
CA ASN A 334 -22.71 -32.34 4.33
C ASN A 334 -23.32 -31.21 5.19
N GLU A 335 -22.50 -30.44 5.91
CA GLU A 335 -22.94 -29.27 6.70
C GLU A 335 -23.43 -28.12 5.81
N MET A 336 -23.01 -28.10 4.54
CA MET A 336 -23.25 -26.99 3.60
C MET A 336 -24.37 -27.25 2.58
N TYR A 337 -24.57 -28.50 2.14
CA TYR A 337 -25.56 -28.85 1.10
C TYR A 337 -26.85 -29.48 1.64
N GLY A 338 -26.93 -29.76 2.94
CA GLY A 338 -28.08 -30.42 3.54
C GLY A 338 -28.16 -31.93 3.24
N PRO A 339 -29.09 -32.65 3.88
CA PRO A 339 -29.15 -34.11 3.85
C PRO A 339 -29.49 -34.69 2.47
N GLU A 340 -30.01 -33.89 1.54
CA GLU A 340 -30.34 -34.30 0.16
C GLU A 340 -29.12 -34.66 -0.71
N TYR A 341 -27.90 -34.27 -0.30
CA TYR A 341 -26.64 -34.60 -0.99
C TYR A 341 -25.77 -35.63 -0.25
N ALA A 342 -26.31 -36.27 0.80
CA ALA A 342 -25.63 -37.34 1.53
C ALA A 342 -25.33 -38.54 0.62
N GLY A 343 -24.06 -38.77 0.29
CA GLY A 343 -23.61 -39.90 -0.53
C GLY A 343 -22.93 -39.52 -1.86
N VAL A 344 -22.81 -38.22 -2.18
CA VAL A 344 -21.95 -37.78 -3.29
C VAL A 344 -20.49 -37.81 -2.83
N THR A 345 -19.74 -38.84 -3.23
CA THR A 345 -18.29 -38.92 -3.03
C THR A 345 -17.59 -38.03 -4.05
N PHE A 346 -17.03 -36.90 -3.59
CA PHE A 346 -16.05 -36.15 -4.38
C PHE A 346 -14.71 -36.87 -4.27
N THR A 347 -14.00 -37.06 -5.39
CA THR A 347 -12.80 -37.93 -5.54
C THR A 347 -11.56 -37.50 -4.72
N TRP A 348 -11.71 -36.59 -3.76
CA TRP A 348 -10.68 -36.17 -2.80
C TRP A 348 -10.91 -36.79 -1.41
N ASP A 349 -11.65 -37.90 -1.34
CA ASP A 349 -12.10 -38.67 -0.16
C ASP A 349 -10.97 -39.39 0.61
N THR A 350 -9.92 -38.67 0.99
CA THR A 350 -9.13 -39.03 2.17
C THR A 350 -9.20 -37.87 3.16
N PRO A 351 -9.98 -38.01 4.25
CA PRO A 351 -9.90 -37.10 5.38
C PRO A 351 -8.44 -37.09 5.85
N ARG A 352 -7.76 -35.94 5.75
CA ARG A 352 -6.58 -35.73 6.58
C ARG A 352 -7.11 -35.17 7.90
N ASP A 353 -7.23 -36.04 8.90
CA ASP A 353 -7.38 -35.60 10.28
C ASP A 353 -6.31 -34.54 10.57
N ALA A 354 -6.67 -33.50 11.31
CA ALA A 354 -5.75 -32.44 11.74
C ALA A 354 -4.50 -32.99 12.48
N ASP A 355 -4.58 -34.22 12.99
CA ASP A 355 -3.50 -34.94 13.66
C ASP A 355 -2.76 -35.96 12.77
N THR A 356 -3.10 -36.08 11.48
CA THR A 356 -2.32 -36.92 10.56
C THR A 356 -1.02 -36.18 10.23
N PRO A 357 0.17 -36.71 10.59
CA PRO A 357 1.43 -36.11 10.17
C PRO A 357 1.40 -35.92 8.66
N PRO A 358 1.88 -34.78 8.14
CA PRO A 358 1.91 -34.56 6.70
C PRO A 358 2.56 -35.78 6.03
N ASN A 359 1.83 -36.43 5.10
CA ASN A 359 2.30 -37.60 4.34
C ASN A 359 3.81 -37.49 4.10
N SER A 360 4.59 -38.43 4.64
CA SER A 360 6.06 -38.44 4.59
C SER A 360 6.64 -38.43 3.18
N SER A 361 5.80 -38.53 2.15
CA SER A 361 6.13 -38.48 0.73
C SER A 361 5.87 -37.11 0.09
N ASN A 362 5.03 -36.26 0.68
CA ASN A 362 4.84 -34.86 0.27
C ASN A 362 4.21 -34.03 1.41
N PRO A 363 5.02 -33.37 2.25
CA PRO A 363 4.53 -32.61 3.39
C PRO A 363 3.89 -31.25 3.03
N TYR A 364 3.90 -30.87 1.76
CA TYR A 364 3.36 -29.61 1.24
C TYR A 364 2.41 -29.90 0.07
N PRO A 365 1.10 -30.17 0.30
CA PRO A 365 0.18 -30.57 -0.78
C PRO A 365 -0.03 -29.50 -1.88
N TYR A 366 0.54 -28.30 -1.73
CA TYR A 366 0.60 -27.25 -2.75
C TYR A 366 2.04 -26.75 -2.95
N THR A 367 2.97 -27.67 -3.21
CA THR A 367 4.13 -27.36 -4.03
C THR A 367 3.82 -27.85 -5.44
N ASN A 368 3.67 -26.96 -6.42
CA ASN A 368 3.90 -27.40 -7.78
C ASN A 368 5.38 -27.80 -7.90
N ALA A 369 5.73 -28.66 -8.86
CA ALA A 369 7.09 -29.18 -9.04
C ALA A 369 8.18 -28.08 -9.21
N SER A 370 7.76 -26.82 -9.32
CA SER A 370 8.54 -25.60 -9.49
C SER A 370 8.64 -24.69 -8.24
N GLY A 371 7.99 -25.00 -7.11
CA GLY A 371 8.13 -24.22 -5.85
C GLY A 371 7.47 -22.83 -5.84
N GLN A 372 6.59 -22.53 -6.81
CA GLN A 372 6.11 -21.17 -7.09
C GLN A 372 5.07 -20.64 -6.09
N LEU A 373 4.42 -21.53 -5.31
CA LEU A 373 3.38 -21.14 -4.34
C LEU A 373 3.95 -20.62 -3.01
N GLY A 374 5.27 -20.73 -2.80
CA GLY A 374 5.96 -20.15 -1.63
C GLY A 374 5.66 -20.80 -0.29
N ASN A 375 5.01 -21.95 -0.29
CA ASN A 375 4.74 -22.72 0.93
C ASN A 375 6.05 -23.35 1.41
N THR A 376 6.61 -22.84 2.50
CA THR A 376 7.93 -23.23 3.03
C THR A 376 7.89 -23.70 4.48
N GLN A 377 6.74 -23.56 5.14
CA GLN A 377 6.54 -23.95 6.55
C GLN A 377 5.49 -25.07 6.67
N PRO A 378 5.64 -26.00 7.63
CA PRO A 378 4.58 -26.95 7.98
C PRO A 378 3.27 -26.21 8.27
N GLY A 379 2.17 -26.66 7.65
CA GLY A 379 0.84 -26.02 7.79
C GLY A 379 0.51 -24.99 6.70
N ASP A 380 1.46 -24.56 5.87
CA ASP A 380 1.22 -23.55 4.82
C ASP A 380 0.15 -23.96 3.81
N GLY A 381 0.09 -25.24 3.46
CA GLY A 381 -0.91 -25.75 2.53
C GLY A 381 -2.35 -25.64 3.04
N ASP A 382 -2.57 -25.58 4.36
CA ASP A 382 -3.89 -25.32 4.95
C ASP A 382 -4.10 -23.83 5.23
N ARG A 383 -3.07 -23.17 5.78
CA ARG A 383 -3.10 -21.74 6.08
C ARG A 383 -3.40 -20.91 4.82
N PHE A 384 -2.75 -21.21 3.70
CA PHE A 384 -2.89 -20.51 2.41
C PHE A 384 -3.68 -21.31 1.38
N ARG A 385 -4.71 -22.03 1.81
CA ARG A 385 -5.69 -22.70 0.93
C ARG A 385 -6.45 -21.72 0.04
N GLY A 386 -7.10 -22.22 -1.01
CA GLY A 386 -7.90 -21.41 -1.93
C GLY A 386 -8.99 -20.61 -1.22
N ARG A 387 -9.03 -19.29 -1.45
CA ARG A 387 -10.07 -18.39 -0.92
C ARG A 387 -10.49 -17.33 -1.94
N GLY A 388 -11.72 -16.84 -1.75
CA GLY A 388 -12.32 -15.77 -2.53
C GLY A 388 -12.81 -16.21 -3.92
N PRO A 389 -13.34 -15.26 -4.71
CA PRO A 389 -13.98 -15.54 -6.00
C PRO A 389 -13.07 -16.19 -7.04
N PHE A 390 -11.75 -15.98 -6.93
CA PHE A 390 -10.73 -16.47 -7.85
C PHE A 390 -9.81 -17.53 -7.20
N GLN A 391 -10.16 -18.08 -6.02
CA GLN A 391 -9.40 -19.13 -5.33
C GLN A 391 -7.89 -18.81 -5.14
N LEU A 392 -7.58 -17.65 -4.55
CA LEU A 392 -6.20 -17.27 -4.22
C LEU A 392 -5.55 -18.35 -3.35
N THR A 393 -4.44 -18.93 -3.83
CA THR A 393 -3.81 -20.10 -3.21
C THR A 393 -2.30 -19.93 -3.10
N GLY A 394 -1.72 -20.30 -1.95
CA GLY A 394 -0.28 -20.34 -1.69
C GLY A 394 0.29 -19.05 -1.08
N ARG A 395 1.20 -19.19 -0.11
CA ARG A 395 1.79 -18.10 0.67
C ARG A 395 2.30 -16.93 -0.19
N SER A 396 3.02 -17.21 -1.28
CA SER A 396 3.55 -16.17 -2.17
C SER A 396 2.45 -15.29 -2.76
N ASN A 397 1.32 -15.89 -3.13
CA ASN A 397 0.21 -15.16 -3.74
C ASN A 397 -0.55 -14.33 -2.71
N TYR A 398 -0.73 -14.85 -1.49
CA TYR A 398 -1.28 -14.07 -0.38
C TYR A 398 -0.42 -12.86 -0.04
N ARG A 399 0.90 -13.03 0.03
CA ARG A 399 1.83 -11.91 0.26
C ARG A 399 1.73 -10.85 -0.84
N ARG A 400 1.84 -11.25 -2.11
CA ARG A 400 1.80 -10.32 -3.25
C ARG A 400 0.47 -9.55 -3.34
N ALA A 401 -0.65 -10.24 -3.15
CA ALA A 401 -1.96 -9.61 -3.13
C ALA A 401 -2.10 -8.67 -1.92
N GLY A 402 -1.59 -9.08 -0.77
CA GLY A 402 -1.64 -8.28 0.46
C GLY A 402 -0.85 -6.99 0.34
N GLU A 403 0.40 -7.07 -0.13
CA GLU A 403 1.27 -5.92 -0.41
C GLU A 403 0.62 -4.95 -1.41
N ALA A 404 0.07 -5.47 -2.51
CA ALA A 404 -0.56 -4.64 -3.54
C ALA A 404 -1.85 -3.95 -3.07
N LEU A 405 -2.58 -4.56 -2.14
CA LEU A 405 -3.87 -4.06 -1.65
C LEU A 405 -3.77 -3.31 -0.31
N GLY A 406 -2.61 -3.31 0.33
CA GLY A 406 -2.42 -2.79 1.68
C GLY A 406 -3.19 -3.59 2.75
N ILE A 407 -3.30 -4.91 2.58
CA ILE A 407 -4.01 -5.82 3.48
C ILE A 407 -3.03 -6.89 3.96
N ASP A 408 -2.93 -7.12 5.27
CA ASP A 408 -2.05 -8.15 5.82
C ASP A 408 -2.63 -9.57 5.67
N LEU A 409 -2.65 -10.06 4.43
CA LEU A 409 -3.15 -11.37 4.04
C LEU A 409 -2.20 -12.52 4.41
N GLU A 410 -0.92 -12.25 4.67
CA GLU A 410 0.01 -13.31 5.08
C GLU A 410 -0.21 -13.70 6.55
N ASN A 411 -0.45 -12.71 7.42
CA ASN A 411 -0.77 -12.99 8.81
C ASN A 411 -2.26 -13.33 9.02
N ASN A 412 -3.16 -12.79 8.18
CA ASN A 412 -4.61 -12.94 8.29
C ASN A 412 -5.23 -13.48 6.97
N PRO A 413 -4.89 -14.71 6.54
CA PRO A 413 -5.30 -15.26 5.25
C PRO A 413 -6.81 -15.46 5.11
N GLU A 414 -7.55 -15.61 6.20
CA GLU A 414 -9.01 -15.69 6.23
C GLU A 414 -9.71 -14.45 5.65
N LEU A 415 -9.05 -13.28 5.67
CA LEU A 415 -9.58 -12.07 5.04
C LEU A 415 -9.80 -12.25 3.54
N ALA A 416 -9.08 -13.15 2.86
CA ALA A 416 -9.31 -13.42 1.45
C ALA A 416 -10.68 -14.06 1.14
N ALA A 417 -11.38 -14.59 2.16
CA ALA A 417 -12.73 -15.13 2.03
C ALA A 417 -13.83 -14.09 2.36
N ASP A 418 -13.48 -12.95 2.95
CA ASP A 418 -14.41 -11.83 3.13
C ASP A 418 -14.83 -11.30 1.73
N PRO A 419 -16.11 -11.04 1.46
CA PRO A 419 -16.56 -10.64 0.13
C PRO A 419 -15.88 -9.37 -0.39
N ALA A 420 -15.80 -8.32 0.42
CA ALA A 420 -15.21 -7.05 0.00
C ALA A 420 -13.71 -7.22 -0.33
N THR A 421 -13.00 -7.95 0.53
CA THR A 421 -11.57 -8.24 0.32
C THR A 421 -11.34 -9.21 -0.85
N GLY A 422 -12.15 -10.26 -0.96
CA GLY A 422 -12.08 -11.29 -2.00
C GLY A 422 -12.30 -10.71 -3.39
N PHE A 423 -13.26 -9.79 -3.55
CA PHE A 423 -13.47 -9.12 -4.84
C PHE A 423 -12.35 -8.14 -5.18
N ARG A 424 -11.74 -7.45 -4.20
CA ARG A 424 -10.52 -6.65 -4.42
C ARG A 424 -9.34 -7.52 -4.88
N ILE A 425 -9.18 -8.71 -4.30
CA ILE A 425 -8.19 -9.70 -4.72
C ILE A 425 -8.47 -10.19 -6.14
N ALA A 426 -9.73 -10.49 -6.48
CA ALA A 426 -10.13 -10.90 -7.82
C ALA A 426 -9.83 -9.81 -8.87
N THR A 427 -10.14 -8.54 -8.58
CA THR A 427 -9.77 -7.39 -9.42
C THR A 427 -8.25 -7.27 -9.58
N TRP A 428 -7.49 -7.36 -8.47
CA TRP A 428 -6.03 -7.31 -8.53
C TRP A 428 -5.47 -8.44 -9.39
N TYR A 429 -5.94 -9.67 -9.19
CA TYR A 429 -5.53 -10.81 -10.00
C TYR A 429 -5.84 -10.54 -11.47
N TYR A 430 -7.05 -10.10 -11.77
CA TYR A 430 -7.51 -9.87 -13.13
C TYR A 430 -6.66 -8.81 -13.86
N ASN A 431 -6.31 -7.72 -13.18
CA ASN A 431 -5.51 -6.64 -13.77
C ASN A 431 -4.00 -6.96 -13.88
N ASN A 432 -3.48 -7.89 -13.07
CA ASN A 432 -2.05 -8.17 -12.99
C ASN A 432 -1.64 -9.51 -13.61
N HIS A 433 -2.57 -10.24 -14.23
CA HIS A 433 -2.29 -11.47 -14.98
C HIS A 433 -2.49 -11.25 -16.47
N SER A 434 -1.56 -11.77 -17.26
CA SER A 434 -1.59 -11.72 -18.71
C SER A 434 -1.93 -13.08 -19.30
N THR A 435 -2.50 -13.06 -20.49
CA THR A 435 -2.66 -14.25 -21.33
C THR A 435 -1.30 -14.83 -21.72
N PRO A 436 -1.23 -16.10 -22.19
CA PRO A 436 0.05 -16.72 -22.57
C PRO A 436 0.86 -15.96 -23.63
N ASP A 437 0.20 -15.15 -24.45
CA ASP A 437 0.78 -14.29 -25.48
C ASP A 437 1.02 -12.85 -25.02
N GLY A 438 0.84 -12.55 -23.74
CA GLY A 438 1.23 -11.28 -23.11
C GLY A 438 0.17 -10.17 -23.14
N ARG A 439 -1.03 -10.42 -23.68
CA ARG A 439 -2.15 -9.47 -23.62
C ARG A 439 -2.73 -9.39 -22.21
N SER A 440 -3.36 -8.27 -21.88
CA SER A 440 -4.30 -8.23 -20.76
C SER A 440 -5.53 -9.09 -21.06
N MET A 441 -6.23 -9.53 -20.01
CA MET A 441 -7.47 -10.29 -20.21
C MET A 441 -8.55 -9.46 -20.91
N ASN A 442 -8.61 -8.15 -20.70
CA ASN A 442 -9.54 -7.28 -21.42
C ASN A 442 -9.26 -7.22 -22.93
N GLU A 443 -8.00 -7.04 -23.33
CA GLU A 443 -7.63 -7.03 -24.76
C GLU A 443 -7.93 -8.36 -25.45
N ALA A 444 -7.79 -9.48 -24.74
CA ALA A 444 -8.18 -10.78 -25.27
C ALA A 444 -9.69 -10.88 -25.51
N ILE A 445 -10.50 -10.41 -24.56
CA ILE A 445 -11.96 -10.38 -24.71
C ILE A 445 -12.41 -9.43 -25.82
N ASP A 446 -11.80 -8.25 -25.94
CA ASP A 446 -12.11 -7.29 -27.01
C ASP A 446 -11.86 -7.87 -28.41
N GLN A 447 -10.97 -8.87 -28.50
CA GLN A 447 -10.67 -9.61 -29.72
C GLN A 447 -11.47 -10.91 -29.86
N GLY A 448 -12.41 -11.18 -28.95
CA GLY A 448 -13.26 -12.37 -28.95
C GLY A 448 -12.59 -13.65 -28.43
N ASP A 449 -11.44 -13.53 -27.77
CA ASP A 449 -10.60 -14.65 -27.34
C ASP A 449 -10.80 -15.00 -25.85
N PHE A 450 -11.95 -15.60 -25.54
CA PHE A 450 -12.25 -16.08 -24.19
C PHE A 450 -11.38 -17.28 -23.74
N GLU A 451 -10.83 -18.04 -24.70
CA GLU A 451 -9.89 -19.13 -24.38
C GLU A 451 -8.62 -18.59 -23.73
N ALA A 452 -8.08 -17.48 -24.23
CA ALA A 452 -6.89 -16.86 -23.67
C ALA A 452 -7.09 -16.42 -22.21
N VAL A 453 -8.28 -15.90 -21.86
CA VAL A 453 -8.64 -15.59 -20.46
C VAL A 453 -8.65 -16.84 -19.59
N THR A 454 -9.23 -17.95 -20.09
CA THR A 454 -9.24 -19.21 -19.34
C THR A 454 -7.83 -19.75 -19.12
N ARG A 455 -6.95 -19.63 -20.12
CA ARG A 455 -5.54 -20.02 -20.00
C ARG A 455 -4.77 -19.13 -19.03
N ALA A 456 -5.07 -17.82 -18.99
CA ALA A 456 -4.46 -16.89 -18.04
C ALA A 456 -4.81 -17.25 -16.59
N VAL A 457 -6.05 -17.67 -16.33
CA VAL A 457 -6.51 -18.01 -14.98
C VAL A 457 -6.05 -19.40 -14.55
N ASN A 458 -6.20 -20.41 -15.40
CA ASN A 458 -6.01 -21.83 -15.03
C ASN A 458 -4.71 -22.46 -15.54
N GLY A 459 -3.86 -21.70 -16.24
CA GLY A 459 -2.64 -22.23 -16.89
C GLY A 459 -2.93 -23.20 -18.04
N GLY A 460 -4.19 -23.31 -18.48
CA GLY A 460 -4.68 -24.27 -19.47
C GLY A 460 -6.17 -24.10 -19.73
N LEU A 461 -6.81 -25.07 -20.39
CA LEU A 461 -8.27 -25.03 -20.69
C LEU A 461 -9.11 -25.86 -19.72
N THR A 462 -8.57 -26.22 -18.55
CA THR A 462 -9.35 -26.92 -17.51
C THR A 462 -10.58 -26.08 -17.13
N GLY A 463 -11.76 -26.69 -17.23
CA GLY A 463 -13.04 -26.04 -16.95
C GLY A 463 -13.58 -25.14 -18.06
N TYR A 464 -12.90 -25.01 -19.22
CA TYR A 464 -13.29 -24.08 -20.29
C TYR A 464 -14.74 -24.24 -20.76
N ALA A 465 -15.20 -25.48 -21.02
CA ALA A 465 -16.55 -25.71 -21.51
C ALA A 465 -17.62 -25.23 -20.54
N GLU A 466 -17.39 -25.36 -19.23
CA GLU A 466 -18.32 -24.87 -18.21
C GLU A 466 -18.24 -23.34 -18.11
N ARG A 467 -17.02 -22.79 -18.11
CA ARG A 467 -16.80 -21.35 -18.09
C ARG A 467 -17.44 -20.65 -19.28
N LYS A 468 -17.38 -21.26 -20.46
CA LYS A 468 -18.00 -20.75 -21.69
C LYS A 468 -19.53 -20.68 -21.59
N LYS A 469 -20.18 -21.63 -20.89
CA LYS A 469 -21.64 -21.56 -20.65
C LYS A 469 -22.02 -20.34 -19.81
N TYR A 470 -21.27 -20.07 -18.74
CA TYR A 470 -21.52 -18.87 -17.93
C TYR A 470 -21.20 -17.59 -18.69
N PHE A 471 -20.13 -17.59 -19.49
CA PHE A 471 -19.79 -16.46 -20.35
C PHE A 471 -20.93 -16.15 -21.33
N ASP A 472 -21.39 -17.15 -22.09
CA ASP A 472 -22.47 -16.97 -23.07
C ASP A 472 -23.77 -16.52 -22.41
N ARG A 473 -24.12 -17.11 -21.25
CA ARG A 473 -25.28 -16.68 -20.47
C ARG A 473 -25.15 -15.24 -20.00
N ALA A 474 -23.99 -14.86 -19.48
CA ALA A 474 -23.77 -13.50 -18.99
C ALA A 474 -23.79 -12.49 -20.13
N VAL A 475 -23.21 -12.79 -21.29
CA VAL A 475 -23.34 -11.92 -22.48
C VAL A 475 -24.81 -11.73 -22.86
N ASP A 476 -25.58 -12.82 -22.96
CA ASP A 476 -27.01 -12.75 -23.30
C ASP A 476 -27.83 -11.88 -22.33
N VAL A 477 -27.55 -12.00 -21.02
CA VAL A 477 -28.23 -11.21 -19.98
C VAL A 477 -27.82 -9.73 -20.00
N LEU A 478 -26.55 -9.43 -20.33
CA LEU A 478 -25.95 -8.10 -20.16
C LEU A 478 -25.97 -7.24 -21.45
N SER A 479 -26.08 -7.83 -22.64
CA SER A 479 -26.08 -7.13 -23.93
C SER A 479 -27.42 -6.46 -24.29
N ARG A 480 -28.10 -5.87 -23.30
CA ARG A 480 -29.46 -5.30 -23.38
C ARG A 480 -29.70 -4.31 -24.53
#